data_AF-A0A1Q7XS39-F1
#
_entry.id   AF-A0A1Q7XS39-F1
#
_cell.length_a   1.000
_cell.length_b   1.000
_cell.length_c   1.000
_cell.angle_alpha   90.00
_cell.angle_beta   90.00
_cell.angle_gamma   90.00
#
_symmetry.space_group_name_H-M   'P 1'
#
loop_
_entity.id
_entity.type
_entity.pdbx_description
1 polymer ?
#
loop_
_entity_poly.entity_id
_entity_poly.type
_entity_poly.pdbx_seq_one_letter_code
_entity_poly.pdbx_strand_id
1 'polypeptide(L)'
;MSEEWQDLEFLRHVFDETRVVRKPLTGIITGYHVLPYILVGPEHEQPSRSVEVRGRIKVSPRLVIGAGSAGPTYGEIFHDSELMDRRLIARVFSFRYAPKIALESEELRIRRHDRDPHGQLERVLEELAQREVINTGVIVSPDVRFYPVSVDRFIREILDAEFRE
;
A
#
# COMPACT_ATOMS: atom_id res chain seq x y z
N MET A 1 21.88 19.22 7.22
CA MET A 1 21.08 18.16 7.88
C MET A 1 19.64 18.36 7.47
N SER A 2 19.36 18.10 6.20
CA SER A 2 18.63 19.05 5.35
C SER A 2 17.70 18.26 4.45
N GLU A 3 16.39 18.49 4.58
CA GLU A 3 15.27 17.91 3.78
C GLU A 3 15.15 16.38 3.79
N GLU A 4 16.19 15.63 3.45
CA GLU A 4 16.16 14.15 3.38
C GLU A 4 15.79 13.49 4.73
N TRP A 5 16.33 14.01 5.83
CA TRP A 5 16.00 13.55 7.18
C TRP A 5 14.53 13.83 7.55
N GLN A 6 14.00 15.00 7.18
CA GLN A 6 12.61 15.37 7.44
C GLN A 6 11.65 14.51 6.62
N ASP A 7 12.02 14.21 5.38
CA ASP A 7 11.24 13.29 4.56
C ASP A 7 11.25 11.86 5.12
N LEU A 8 12.38 11.38 5.66
CA LEU A 8 12.43 10.06 6.30
C LEU A 8 11.57 9.99 7.56
N GLU A 9 11.57 11.05 8.37
CA GLU A 9 10.68 11.14 9.54
C GLU A 9 9.20 11.18 9.13
N PHE A 10 8.87 11.91 8.07
CA PHE A 10 7.52 11.96 7.54
C PHE A 10 7.08 10.61 6.95
N LEU A 11 7.94 9.93 6.18
CA LEU A 11 7.63 8.59 5.67
C LEU A 11 7.43 7.60 6.82
N ARG A 12 8.27 7.66 7.85
CA ARG A 12 8.10 6.85 9.07
C ARG A 12 6.75 7.14 9.73
N HIS A 13 6.39 8.41 9.85
CA HIS A 13 5.09 8.81 10.39
C HIS A 13 3.93 8.25 9.56
N VAL A 14 3.96 8.36 8.22
CA VAL A 14 2.94 7.77 7.35
C VAL A 14 2.87 6.25 7.56
N PHE A 15 4.01 5.58 7.63
CA PHE A 15 4.09 4.14 7.84
C PHE A 15 3.48 3.72 9.19
N ASP A 16 3.82 4.43 10.26
CA ASP A 16 3.39 4.12 11.63
C ASP A 16 1.89 4.44 11.86
N GLU A 17 1.39 5.53 11.27
CA GLU A 17 -0.03 5.92 11.34
C GLU A 17 -0.91 5.22 10.31
N THR A 18 -0.33 4.48 9.36
CA THR A 18 -1.11 3.62 8.46
C THR A 18 -1.77 2.49 9.24
N ARG A 19 -3.09 2.35 9.08
CA ARG A 19 -3.87 1.32 9.76
C ARG A 19 -4.40 0.29 8.76
N VAL A 20 -4.06 -0.97 8.97
CA VAL A 20 -4.69 -2.10 8.28
C VAL A 20 -5.99 -2.44 9.01
N VAL A 21 -7.11 -1.98 8.47
CA VAL A 21 -8.45 -2.15 9.09
C VAL A 21 -8.98 -3.56 8.84
N ARG A 22 -8.64 -4.14 7.69
CA ARG A 22 -9.06 -5.49 7.33
C ARG A 22 -7.94 -6.20 6.60
N LYS A 23 -7.62 -7.41 7.06
CA LYS A 23 -6.75 -8.34 6.34
C LYS A 23 -7.60 -9.25 5.46
N PRO A 24 -7.11 -9.64 4.28
CA PRO A 24 -7.75 -10.70 3.51
C PRO A 24 -7.76 -12.00 4.31
N LEU A 25 -8.92 -12.68 4.37
CA LEU A 25 -9.11 -13.95 5.11
C LEU A 25 -8.47 -15.14 4.38
N THR A 26 -8.37 -15.07 3.04
CA THR A 26 -7.75 -16.08 2.19
C THR A 26 -6.52 -15.47 1.50
N GLY A 27 -5.43 -16.24 1.39
CA GLY A 27 -4.15 -15.76 0.82
C GLY A 27 -2.96 -15.73 1.80
N ILE A 28 -3.12 -16.30 3.01
CA ILE A 28 -2.07 -16.51 4.03
C ILE A 28 -1.19 -17.75 3.71
N ILE A 29 -1.48 -18.48 2.62
CA ILE A 29 -0.95 -19.83 2.35
C ILE A 29 -0.36 -19.92 0.93
N THR A 30 0.88 -20.41 0.88
CA THR A 30 1.62 -21.04 -0.24
C THR A 30 0.93 -21.00 -1.62
N GLY A 31 1.24 -20.00 -2.44
CA GLY A 31 1.00 -20.06 -3.90
C GLY A 31 0.17 -18.93 -4.51
N TYR A 32 -0.31 -17.95 -3.74
CA TYR A 32 -0.94 -16.77 -4.34
C TYR A 32 0.08 -15.74 -4.79
N HIS A 33 -0.19 -15.17 -5.97
CA HIS A 33 0.61 -14.14 -6.59
C HIS A 33 0.00 -12.76 -6.52
N VAL A 34 -1.17 -12.55 -5.90
CA VAL A 34 -1.93 -11.29 -6.01
C VAL A 34 -2.67 -10.96 -4.72
N LEU A 35 -2.43 -9.78 -4.16
CA LEU A 35 -3.04 -9.20 -2.97
C LEU A 35 -3.86 -7.96 -3.36
N PRO A 36 -5.18 -8.08 -3.53
CA PRO A 36 -6.05 -6.93 -3.73
C PRO A 36 -6.11 -6.06 -2.48
N TYR A 37 -6.04 -4.74 -2.67
CA TYR A 37 -6.19 -3.77 -1.59
C TYR A 37 -7.12 -2.63 -2.00
N ILE A 38 -7.79 -2.07 -0.98
CA ILE A 38 -8.48 -0.79 -1.06
C ILE A 38 -7.89 0.08 0.04
N LEU A 39 -7.30 1.20 -0.36
CA LEU A 39 -6.79 2.22 0.53
C LEU A 39 -7.72 3.42 0.52
N VAL A 40 -8.03 3.94 1.70
CA VAL A 40 -8.82 5.16 1.88
C VAL A 40 -8.01 6.14 2.71
N GLY A 41 -8.03 7.42 2.34
CA GLY A 41 -7.46 8.48 3.14
C GLY A 41 -8.03 9.85 2.76
N PRO A 42 -7.63 10.91 3.48
CA PRO A 42 -8.06 12.27 3.18
C PRO A 42 -7.53 12.72 1.82
N GLU A 43 -8.32 13.51 1.12
CA GLU A 43 -7.81 14.28 -0.02
C GLU A 43 -6.87 15.38 0.49
N HIS A 44 -5.77 15.62 -0.23
CA HIS A 44 -4.69 16.46 0.27
C HIS A 44 -5.10 17.93 0.38
N GLU A 45 -5.81 18.45 -0.61
CA GLU A 45 -6.22 19.85 -0.64
C GLU A 45 -7.51 20.11 0.17
N GLN A 46 -8.36 19.09 0.31
CA GLN A 46 -9.66 19.14 0.99
C GLN A 46 -9.83 17.93 1.93
N PRO A 47 -9.32 18.01 3.17
CA PRO A 47 -9.37 16.88 4.12
C PRO A 47 -10.78 16.40 4.51
N SER A 48 -11.82 17.21 4.24
CA SER A 48 -13.23 16.81 4.39
C SER A 48 -13.70 15.85 3.30
N ARG A 49 -12.90 15.65 2.24
CA ARG A 49 -13.10 14.70 1.16
C ARG A 49 -12.14 13.53 1.29
N SER A 50 -12.40 12.48 0.53
CA SER A 50 -11.59 11.26 0.57
C SER A 50 -11.10 10.85 -0.80
N VAL A 51 -9.98 10.15 -0.80
CA VAL A 51 -9.46 9.44 -1.96
C VAL A 51 -9.44 7.95 -1.64
N GLU A 52 -9.94 7.18 -2.58
CA GLU A 52 -9.91 5.73 -2.60
C GLU A 52 -8.90 5.29 -3.67
N VAL A 53 -7.94 4.47 -3.28
CA VAL A 53 -6.97 3.84 -4.17
C VAL A 53 -7.22 2.34 -4.13
N ARG A 54 -7.68 1.76 -5.23
CA ARG A 54 -7.80 0.31 -5.40
C ARG A 54 -6.64 -0.17 -6.24
N GLY A 55 -6.10 -1.33 -5.88
CA GLY A 55 -5.05 -1.96 -6.68
C GLY A 55 -4.88 -3.42 -6.30
N ARG A 56 -3.97 -4.07 -7.01
CA ARG A 56 -3.55 -5.44 -6.74
C ARG A 56 -2.03 -5.48 -6.67
N ILE A 57 -1.49 -6.00 -5.59
CA ILE A 57 -0.04 -6.23 -5.49
C ILE A 57 0.25 -7.66 -5.87
N LYS A 58 1.03 -7.85 -6.93
CA LYS A 58 1.58 -9.14 -7.24
C LYS A 58 2.79 -9.46 -6.38
N VAL A 59 2.84 -10.67 -5.85
CA VAL A 59 3.93 -11.17 -5.00
C VAL A 59 4.48 -12.45 -5.61
N SER A 60 5.77 -12.49 -5.94
CA SER A 60 6.40 -13.67 -6.55
C SER A 60 7.62 -14.10 -5.75
N PRO A 61 7.76 -15.39 -5.37
CA PRO A 61 8.91 -15.92 -4.64
C PRO A 61 10.17 -16.09 -5.51
N ARG A 62 10.22 -15.45 -6.68
CA ARG A 62 11.40 -15.51 -7.55
C ARG A 62 12.57 -14.78 -6.90
N LEU A 63 13.65 -15.52 -6.64
CA LEU A 63 14.99 -15.00 -6.35
C LEU A 63 15.35 -13.89 -7.36
N VAL A 64 15.18 -12.63 -6.96
CA VAL A 64 15.72 -11.51 -7.71
C VAL A 64 17.23 -11.49 -7.43
N ILE A 65 18.00 -12.19 -8.27
CA ILE A 65 19.44 -11.92 -8.37
C ILE A 65 19.56 -10.59 -9.13
N GLY A 66 19.45 -9.48 -8.40
CA GLY A 66 19.71 -8.16 -8.96
C GLY A 66 21.20 -8.03 -9.28
N ALA A 67 21.54 -7.96 -10.57
CA ALA A 67 22.84 -7.48 -11.01
C ALA A 67 22.88 -5.95 -10.84
N GLY A 68 23.11 -5.51 -9.61
CA GLY A 68 23.15 -4.08 -9.24
C GLY A 68 22.72 -3.91 -7.79
N SER A 69 23.45 -3.10 -7.01
CA SER A 69 23.30 -2.98 -5.56
C SER A 69 22.06 -2.20 -5.10
N ALA A 70 21.08 -1.95 -5.95
CA ALA A 70 19.86 -1.21 -5.63
C ALA A 70 18.62 -2.01 -6.07
N GLY A 71 17.68 -2.24 -5.14
CA GLY A 71 16.38 -2.83 -5.45
C GLY A 71 15.47 -1.87 -6.24
N PRO A 72 14.30 -2.32 -6.71
CA PRO A 72 13.37 -1.48 -7.46
C PRO A 72 12.87 -0.29 -6.63
N THR A 73 12.55 0.81 -7.30
CA THR A 73 11.97 2.02 -6.70
C THR A 73 10.45 1.96 -6.62
N TYR A 74 9.84 2.83 -5.81
CA TYR A 74 8.37 2.93 -5.76
C TYR A 74 7.76 3.29 -7.12
N GLY A 75 8.40 4.17 -7.90
CA GLY A 75 7.93 4.53 -9.24
C GLY A 75 7.92 3.33 -10.20
N GLU A 76 8.92 2.45 -10.10
CA GLU A 76 9.03 1.25 -10.92
C GLU A 76 8.02 0.16 -10.52
N ILE A 77 7.59 0.10 -9.24
CA ILE A 77 6.62 -0.90 -8.78
C ILE A 77 5.18 -0.47 -9.05
N PHE A 78 4.87 0.80 -8.75
CA PHE A 78 3.49 1.29 -8.74
C PHE A 78 3.06 1.93 -10.06
N HIS A 79 4.02 2.34 -10.90
CA HIS A 79 3.79 2.95 -12.22
C HIS A 79 2.81 4.15 -12.19
N ASP A 80 2.69 4.82 -11.03
CA ASP A 80 1.85 6.00 -10.85
C ASP A 80 2.71 7.25 -10.70
N SER A 81 2.32 8.32 -11.38
CA SER A 81 2.98 9.62 -11.25
C SER A 81 2.00 10.76 -11.01
N GLU A 82 0.69 10.49 -10.96
CA GLU A 82 -0.33 11.53 -10.81
C GLU A 82 -0.70 11.78 -9.34
N LEU A 83 -0.89 10.71 -8.55
CA LEU A 83 -1.21 10.84 -7.13
C LEU A 83 0.03 10.73 -6.24
N MET A 84 0.98 9.85 -6.61
CA MET A 84 2.19 9.61 -5.83
C MET A 84 3.05 10.87 -5.70
N ASP A 85 3.45 11.21 -4.46
CA ASP A 85 4.37 12.31 -4.19
C ASP A 85 5.74 12.03 -4.85
N ARG A 86 6.32 13.07 -5.48
CA ARG A 86 7.60 12.98 -6.20
C ARG A 86 8.76 12.49 -5.32
N ARG A 87 8.67 12.71 -4.01
CA ARG A 87 9.66 12.23 -3.02
C ARG A 87 9.77 10.71 -2.97
N LEU A 88 8.73 9.97 -3.40
CA LEU A 88 8.75 8.51 -3.42
C LEU A 88 9.30 7.92 -4.73
N ILE A 89 9.12 8.61 -5.86
CA ILE A 89 9.35 8.03 -7.20
C ILE A 89 10.71 7.34 -7.33
N ALA A 90 11.79 8.01 -6.92
CA ALA A 90 13.15 7.50 -7.03
C ALA A 90 13.65 6.75 -5.78
N ARG A 91 12.83 6.62 -4.73
CA ARG A 91 13.22 5.92 -3.50
C ARG A 91 13.17 4.42 -3.70
N VAL A 92 14.24 3.75 -3.31
CA VAL A 92 14.33 2.29 -3.30
C VAL A 92 13.25 1.74 -2.35
N PHE A 93 12.46 0.80 -2.87
CA PHE A 93 11.49 0.04 -2.10
C PHE A 93 12.26 -0.99 -1.26
N SER A 94 12.47 -0.70 0.02
CA SER A 94 13.29 -1.53 0.89
C SER A 94 12.45 -2.49 1.74
N PHE A 95 12.42 -3.76 1.36
CA PHE A 95 11.90 -4.82 2.21
C PHE A 95 12.91 -5.19 3.30
N ARG A 96 12.53 -5.04 4.58
CA ARG A 96 13.38 -5.54 5.69
C ARG A 96 13.30 -7.07 5.88
N TYR A 97 12.28 -7.74 5.33
CA TYR A 97 11.98 -9.15 5.66
C TYR A 97 12.09 -10.16 4.50
N ALA A 98 12.34 -9.76 3.25
CA ALA A 98 12.43 -10.74 2.18
C ALA A 98 13.34 -10.31 1.01
N PRO A 99 14.66 -10.64 1.04
CA PRO A 99 15.56 -10.44 -0.10
C PRO A 99 15.24 -11.32 -1.33
N LYS A 100 14.08 -12.00 -1.39
CA LYS A 100 13.75 -13.01 -2.42
C LYS A 100 12.34 -12.87 -3.01
N ILE A 101 11.64 -11.77 -2.77
CA ILE A 101 10.27 -11.55 -3.25
C ILE A 101 10.26 -10.40 -4.25
N ALA A 102 9.69 -10.64 -5.44
CA ALA A 102 9.40 -9.59 -6.43
C ALA A 102 7.98 -9.06 -6.25
N LEU A 103 7.81 -7.75 -6.41
CA LEU A 103 6.53 -7.05 -6.35
C LEU A 103 6.20 -6.34 -7.66
N GLU A 104 4.92 -6.38 -8.05
CA GLU A 104 4.38 -5.57 -9.15
C GLU A 104 3.02 -5.02 -8.72
N SER A 105 2.71 -3.75 -8.99
CA SER A 105 1.36 -3.21 -8.77
C SER A 105 0.57 -3.26 -10.07
N GLU A 106 -0.66 -3.75 -10.01
CA GLU A 106 -1.56 -3.82 -11.15
C GLU A 106 -2.93 -3.23 -10.82
N GLU A 107 -3.63 -2.81 -11.88
CA GLU A 107 -5.01 -2.34 -11.82
C GLU A 107 -5.25 -1.19 -10.84
N LEU A 108 -4.26 -0.30 -10.75
CA LEU A 108 -4.36 0.91 -9.95
C LEU A 108 -5.53 1.77 -10.43
N ARG A 109 -6.46 2.03 -9.52
CA ARG A 109 -7.63 2.89 -9.76
C ARG A 109 -7.75 3.88 -8.62
N ILE A 110 -7.72 5.16 -8.97
CA ILE A 110 -7.78 6.26 -8.02
C ILE A 110 -9.12 6.96 -8.19
N ARG A 111 -9.85 7.14 -7.09
CA ARG A 111 -11.17 7.77 -7.09
C ARG A 111 -11.24 8.81 -5.99
N ARG A 112 -11.74 10.00 -6.33
CA ARG A 112 -12.03 11.06 -5.36
C ARG A 112 -13.51 10.99 -4.99
N HIS A 113 -13.82 11.25 -3.74
CA HIS A 113 -15.17 11.21 -3.19
C HIS A 113 -15.42 12.44 -2.32
N ASP A 114 -16.63 13.03 -2.44
CA ASP A 114 -17.03 14.21 -1.66
C ASP A 114 -17.33 13.90 -0.19
N ARG A 115 -17.20 12.63 0.24
CA ARG A 115 -17.39 12.19 1.62
C ARG A 115 -16.07 12.21 2.38
N ASP A 116 -16.15 12.36 3.68
CA ASP A 116 -14.99 12.26 4.56
C ASP A 116 -14.41 10.82 4.55
N PRO A 117 -13.14 10.65 4.94
CA PRO A 117 -12.47 9.35 4.92
C PRO A 117 -13.16 8.27 5.76
N HIS A 118 -13.79 8.62 6.89
CA HIS A 118 -14.49 7.66 7.74
C HIS A 118 -15.75 7.15 7.04
N GLY A 119 -16.58 8.07 6.53
CA GLY A 119 -17.79 7.70 5.78
C GLY A 119 -17.48 6.91 4.50
N GLN A 120 -16.35 7.17 3.84
CA GLN A 120 -15.90 6.36 2.71
C GLN A 120 -15.40 4.98 3.13
N LEU A 121 -14.67 4.86 4.24
CA LEU A 121 -14.23 3.59 4.80
C LEU A 121 -15.42 2.68 5.14
N GLU A 122 -16.42 3.20 5.83
CA GLU A 122 -17.64 2.46 6.19
C GLU A 122 -18.32 1.91 4.94
N ARG A 123 -18.49 2.74 3.90
CA ARG A 123 -19.07 2.30 2.63
C ARG A 123 -18.26 1.21 1.94
N VAL A 124 -16.93 1.29 1.97
CA VAL A 124 -16.06 0.26 1.40
C VAL A 124 -16.25 -1.07 2.15
N LEU A 125 -16.30 -1.03 3.48
CA LEU A 125 -16.51 -2.22 4.30
C LEU A 125 -17.89 -2.84 4.05
N GLU A 126 -18.94 -2.02 3.93
CA GLU A 126 -20.28 -2.45 3.55
C GLU A 126 -20.31 -3.08 2.14
N GLU A 127 -19.66 -2.46 1.15
CA GLU A 127 -19.57 -3.01 -0.22
C GLU A 127 -18.92 -4.40 -0.22
N LEU A 128 -17.81 -4.57 0.52
CA LEU A 128 -17.11 -5.83 0.62
C LEU A 128 -17.94 -6.89 1.34
N ALA A 129 -18.65 -6.52 2.40
CA ALA A 129 -19.52 -7.43 3.14
C ALA A 129 -20.72 -7.87 2.29
N GLN A 130 -21.39 -6.93 1.61
CA GLN A 130 -22.56 -7.21 0.77
C GLN A 130 -22.22 -8.12 -0.41
N ARG A 131 -21.00 -8.02 -0.95
CA ARG A 131 -20.51 -8.85 -2.06
C ARG A 131 -19.77 -10.10 -1.60
N GLU A 132 -19.71 -10.35 -0.29
CA GLU A 132 -19.01 -11.49 0.30
C GLU A 132 -17.52 -11.57 -0.11
N VAL A 133 -16.88 -10.42 -0.34
CA VAL A 133 -15.49 -10.34 -0.78
C VAL A 133 -14.55 -10.49 0.41
N ILE A 134 -13.97 -11.67 0.59
CA ILE A 134 -13.13 -12.01 1.75
C ILE A 134 -11.61 -11.82 1.53
N ASN A 135 -11.17 -11.68 0.29
CA ASN A 135 -9.76 -11.72 -0.12
C ASN A 135 -9.14 -10.33 -0.38
N THR A 136 -9.81 -9.25 0.01
CA THR A 136 -9.35 -7.88 -0.22
C THR A 136 -8.99 -7.21 1.10
N GLY A 137 -7.76 -6.67 1.18
CA GLY A 137 -7.30 -5.87 2.30
C GLY A 137 -7.89 -4.45 2.28
N VAL A 138 -8.14 -3.87 3.45
CA VAL A 138 -8.60 -2.48 3.60
C VAL A 138 -7.61 -1.72 4.47
N ILE A 139 -7.11 -0.62 3.93
CA ILE A 139 -6.03 0.20 4.50
C ILE A 139 -6.55 1.62 4.70
N VAL A 140 -6.23 2.23 5.83
CA VAL A 140 -6.42 3.66 6.06
C VAL A 140 -5.06 4.33 6.06
N SER A 141 -4.91 5.33 5.19
CA SER A 141 -3.67 6.11 5.07
C SER A 141 -3.87 7.52 5.61
N PRO A 142 -2.88 8.07 6.35
CA PRO A 142 -2.90 9.46 6.80
C PRO A 142 -2.67 10.45 5.65
N ASP A 143 -1.98 10.05 4.58
CA ASP A 143 -1.75 10.87 3.38
C ASP A 143 -1.72 9.98 2.13
N VAL A 144 -2.76 10.11 1.31
CA VAL A 144 -2.98 9.28 0.12
C VAL A 144 -1.92 9.45 -0.97
N ARG A 145 -1.15 10.54 -0.97
CA ARG A 145 -0.02 10.71 -1.91
C ARG A 145 1.14 9.77 -1.58
N PHE A 146 1.13 9.22 -0.37
CA PHE A 146 2.09 8.25 0.14
C PHE A 146 1.47 6.86 0.25
N TYR A 147 0.39 6.59 -0.48
CA TYR A 147 -0.23 5.27 -0.53
C TYR A 147 0.75 4.10 -0.75
N PRO A 148 1.88 4.23 -1.48
CA PRO A 148 2.80 3.12 -1.63
C PRO A 148 3.48 2.73 -0.30
N VAL A 149 3.72 3.70 0.58
CA VAL A 149 4.25 3.46 1.94
C VAL A 149 3.20 2.77 2.81
N SER A 150 1.94 3.17 2.68
CA SER A 150 0.83 2.49 3.36
C SER A 150 0.62 1.06 2.84
N VAL A 151 0.84 0.82 1.55
CA VAL A 151 0.83 -0.52 0.95
C VAL A 151 2.03 -1.34 1.45
N ASP A 152 3.22 -0.77 1.56
CA ASP A 152 4.39 -1.44 2.18
C ASP A 152 4.07 -1.88 3.62
N ARG A 153 3.48 -1.00 4.43
CA ARG A 153 2.99 -1.34 5.78
C ARG A 153 2.03 -2.52 5.76
N PHE A 154 1.06 -2.51 4.84
CA PHE A 154 0.11 -3.60 4.69
C PHE A 154 0.78 -4.92 4.35
N ILE A 155 1.66 -4.96 3.33
CA ILE A 155 2.34 -6.20 2.93
C ILE A 155 3.20 -6.71 4.10
N ARG A 156 3.93 -5.84 4.80
CA ARG A 156 4.70 -6.22 5.98
C ARG A 156 3.82 -6.85 7.05
N GLU A 157 2.65 -6.30 7.31
CA GLU A 157 1.75 -6.82 8.33
C GLU A 157 1.15 -8.20 7.97
N ILE A 158 0.95 -8.47 6.68
CA ILE A 158 0.56 -9.80 6.18
C ILE A 158 1.72 -10.79 6.37
N LEU A 159 2.91 -10.45 5.88
CA LEU A 159 4.09 -11.33 5.98
C LEU A 159 4.50 -11.59 7.44
N ASP A 160 4.44 -10.58 8.31
CA ASP A 160 4.73 -10.74 9.74
C ASP A 160 3.76 -11.71 10.43
N ALA A 161 2.50 -11.78 9.98
CA ALA A 161 1.54 -12.75 10.49
C ALA A 161 1.86 -14.16 9.99
N GLU A 162 2.31 -14.29 8.73
CA GLU A 162 2.65 -15.57 8.10
C GLU A 162 3.94 -16.21 8.63
N PHE A 163 5.01 -15.44 8.86
CA PHE A 163 6.32 -15.99 9.27
C PHE A 163 6.53 -16.09 10.79
N ARG A 164 5.54 -15.73 11.60
CA ARG A 164 5.59 -15.90 13.07
C ARG A 164 4.98 -17.21 13.56
N GLU A 165 4.38 -18.01 12.68
CA GLU A 165 4.01 -19.43 12.91
C GLU A 165 5.13 -20.38 12.47
#